data_AF-A0A848U3X7-F1
#
_entry.id   AF-A0A848U3X7-F1
#
_cell.length_a   1.000
_cell.length_b   1.000
_cell.length_c   1.000
_cell.angle_alpha   90.00
_cell.angle_beta   90.00
_cell.angle_gamma   90.00
#
_symmetry.space_group_name_H-M   'P 1'
#
loop_
_entity.id
_entity.type
_entity.pdbx_description
1 polymer ?
#
loop_
_entity_poly.entity_id
_entity_poly.type
_entity_poly.pdbx_seq_one_letter_code
_entity_poly.pdbx_strand_id
1 'polypeptide(L)' 'SVADNGIGITDDFIDKIFEPKFTTKTSGMGLGLGMVKNIVETYNGSIDFTSQPGKGTVFTVIFPREQPTNN' A
#
# COMPACT_ATOMS: atom_id res chain seq x y z
N SER A 1 -9.44 2.85 3.90
CA SER A 1 -8.16 2.34 4.43
C SER A 1 -8.37 0.91 4.91
N VAL A 2 -7.28 0.17 5.10
CA VAL A 2 -7.26 -1.19 5.66
C VAL A 2 -6.22 -1.21 6.77
N ALA A 3 -6.60 -1.71 7.95
CA ALA A 3 -5.74 -1.74 9.13
C ALA A 3 -5.49 -3.18 9.59
N ASP A 4 -4.28 -3.44 10.07
CA ASP A 4 -3.89 -4.67 10.75
C ASP A 4 -3.26 -4.37 12.12
N ASN A 5 -3.14 -5.40 12.94
CA ASN A 5 -2.51 -5.40 14.26
C ASN A 5 -1.23 -6.27 14.31
N GLY A 6 -0.55 -6.40 13.17
CA GLY A 6 0.66 -7.21 13.03
C GLY A 6 1.91 -6.54 13.60
N ILE A 7 3.08 -7.02 13.17
CA ILE A 7 4.37 -6.54 13.66
C ILE A 7 4.75 -5.13 13.16
N GLY A 8 3.97 -4.55 12.25
CA GLY A 8 4.31 -3.30 11.57
C GLY A 8 5.45 -3.45 10.56
N ILE A 9 5.86 -2.32 9.99
CA ILE A 9 6.92 -2.18 8.99
C ILE A 9 8.04 -1.34 9.64
N THR A 10 9.28 -1.82 9.55
CA THR A 10 10.45 -1.10 10.03
C THR A 10 10.91 -0.05 9.02
N ASP A 11 11.57 1.00 9.52
CA ASP A 11 12.01 2.14 8.70
C ASP A 11 12.86 1.71 7.49
N ASP A 12 13.70 0.69 7.64
CA ASP A 12 14.56 0.12 6.59
C ASP A 12 13.80 -0.38 5.34
N PHE A 13 12.50 -0.62 5.46
CA PHE A 13 11.67 -1.18 4.41
C PHE A 13 10.66 -0.19 3.82
N ILE A 14 10.49 0.99 4.41
CA ILE A 14 9.47 1.98 3.99
C ILE A 14 9.56 2.28 2.49
N ASP A 15 10.76 2.51 1.98
CA ASP A 15 10.99 2.85 0.57
C ASP A 15 10.88 1.63 -0.38
N LYS A 16 10.92 0.41 0.17
CA LYS A 16 11.00 -0.84 -0.60
C LYS A 16 9.69 -1.60 -0.68
N ILE A 17 8.71 -1.35 0.20
CA ILE A 17 7.53 -2.22 0.32
C ILE A 17 6.68 -2.30 -0.97
N PHE A 18 6.76 -1.29 -1.82
CA PHE A 18 6.06 -1.25 -3.11
C PHE A 18 6.92 -1.70 -4.28
N GLU A 19 8.22 -1.99 -4.06
CA GLU A 19 9.09 -2.51 -5.09
C GLU A 19 8.63 -3.93 -5.50
N PRO A 20 8.49 -4.21 -6.81
CA PRO A 20 8.18 -5.55 -7.26
C PRO A 20 9.21 -6.56 -6.75
N LYS A 21 8.72 -7.69 -6.23
CA LYS A 21 9.51 -8.80 -5.68
C LYS A 21 10.15 -8.54 -4.32
N PHE A 22 9.92 -7.39 -3.69
CA PHE A 22 10.33 -7.19 -2.31
C PHE A 22 9.47 -8.03 -1.34
N THR A 23 10.11 -8.80 -0.47
CA THR A 23 9.46 -9.60 0.57
C THR A 23 10.41 -9.88 1.72
N THR A 24 9.89 -9.89 2.95
CA THR A 24 10.60 -10.35 4.15
C THR A 24 10.20 -11.76 4.56
N LYS A 25 9.26 -12.37 3.83
CA LYS A 25 8.76 -13.73 4.09
C LYS A 25 9.57 -14.76 3.30
N THR A 26 9.77 -15.93 3.91
CA THR A 26 10.44 -17.09 3.29
C THR A 26 9.60 -17.73 2.18
N SER A 27 8.30 -17.42 2.11
CA SER A 27 7.39 -17.85 1.05
C SER A 27 6.58 -16.67 0.51
N GLY A 28 6.30 -16.71 -0.80
CA GLY A 28 5.60 -15.65 -1.54
C GLY A 28 6.53 -14.79 -2.40
N MET A 29 6.05 -14.39 -3.57
CA MET A 29 6.86 -13.69 -4.59
C MET A 29 7.03 -12.17 -4.35
N GLY A 30 6.39 -11.58 -3.34
CA GLY A 30 6.52 -10.13 -3.10
C GLY A 30 5.92 -9.24 -4.20
N LEU A 31 4.91 -9.70 -4.93
CA LEU A 31 4.32 -8.96 -6.06
C LEU A 31 3.07 -8.15 -5.68
N GLY A 32 2.42 -8.49 -4.56
CA GLY A 32 1.10 -7.97 -4.20
C GLY A 32 1.04 -6.44 -4.08
N LEU A 33 1.88 -5.84 -3.23
CA LEU A 33 1.85 -4.39 -3.00
C LEU A 33 2.26 -3.59 -4.25
N GLY A 34 3.25 -4.07 -5.01
CA GLY A 34 3.61 -3.45 -6.29
C GLY A 34 2.46 -3.45 -7.30
N MET A 35 1.70 -4.56 -7.39
CA MET A 35 0.51 -4.62 -8.24
C MET A 35 -0.59 -3.66 -7.76
N VAL A 36 -0.85 -3.59 -6.45
CA VAL A 36 -1.85 -2.66 -5.89
C VAL A 36 -1.47 -1.22 -6.21
N LYS A 37 -0.20 -0.83 -6.01
CA LYS A 37 0.28 0.51 -6.35
C LYS A 37 0.04 0.85 -7.82
N ASN A 38 0.44 -0.04 -8.73
CA ASN A 38 0.23 0.14 -10.16
C ASN A 38 -1.27 0.30 -10.51
N ILE A 39 -2.14 -0.54 -9.95
CA ILE A 39 -3.59 -0.45 -10.18
C ILE A 39 -4.11 0.91 -9.69
N VAL A 40 -3.79 1.29 -8.46
CA VAL A 40 -4.26 2.55 -7.86
C VAL A 40 -3.81 3.75 -8.70
N GLU A 41 -2.54 3.81 -9.07
CA GLU A 41 -1.97 4.89 -9.90
C GLU A 41 -2.58 4.92 -11.31
N THR A 42 -2.90 3.76 -11.90
CA THR A 42 -3.57 3.66 -13.21
C THR A 42 -4.94 4.34 -13.21
N TYR A 43 -5.67 4.29 -12.09
CA TYR A 43 -6.95 4.97 -11.91
C TYR A 43 -6.81 6.37 -11.29
N ASN A 44 -5.64 7.01 -11.47
CA ASN A 44 -5.31 8.33 -10.94
C ASN A 44 -5.43 8.46 -9.41
N GLY A 45 -5.41 7.34 -8.70
CA GLY A 45 -5.39 7.30 -7.25
C GLY A 45 -3.98 7.37 -6.68
N SER A 46 -3.91 7.41 -5.36
CA SER A 46 -2.67 7.28 -4.59
C SER A 46 -2.83 6.23 -3.50
N ILE A 47 -1.75 5.53 -3.18
CA ILE A 47 -1.67 4.62 -2.03
C ILE A 47 -0.56 5.09 -1.10
N ASP A 48 -0.84 5.08 0.20
CA ASP A 48 0.09 5.43 1.27
C ASP A 48 -0.14 4.48 2.47
N PHE A 49 0.73 4.53 3.47
CA PHE A 49 0.59 3.76 4.68
C PHE A 49 1.15 4.48 5.91
N THR A 50 0.61 4.12 7.07
CA THR A 50 1.21 4.46 8.36
C THR A 50 1.46 3.18 9.11
N SER A 51 2.64 3.02 9.70
CA SER A 51 3.00 1.79 10.41
C SER A 51 3.75 2.12 11.69
N GLN A 52 3.57 1.29 12.70
CA GLN A 52 4.38 1.33 13.91
C GLN A 52 4.87 -0.08 14.26
N PRO A 53 6.19 -0.27 14.43
CA PRO A 53 6.74 -1.55 14.88
C PRO A 53 6.05 -2.06 16.15
N GLY A 54 5.61 -3.32 16.11
CA GLY A 54 4.89 -3.99 17.19
C GLY A 54 3.42 -3.58 17.39
N LYS A 55 2.87 -2.68 16.56
CA LYS A 55 1.45 -2.29 16.65
C LYS A 55 0.62 -2.56 15.40
N GLY A 56 1.25 -2.64 14.23
CA GLY A 56 0.59 -2.96 12.96
C GLY A 56 0.74 -1.86 11.92
N THR A 57 -0.04 -1.97 10.84
CA THR A 57 0.00 -1.07 9.69
C THR A 57 -1.40 -0.68 9.24
N VAL A 58 -1.54 0.55 8.74
CA VAL A 58 -2.73 1.03 8.05
C VAL A 58 -2.36 1.47 6.65
N PHE A 59 -2.89 0.78 5.64
CA PHE A 59 -2.80 1.18 4.23
C PHE A 59 -4.00 2.06 3.85
N THR A 60 -3.75 3.15 3.15
CA THR A 60 -4.77 4.11 2.70
C THR A 60 -4.68 4.28 1.20
N VAL A 61 -5.80 4.09 0.52
CA VAL A 61 -5.95 4.33 -0.92
C VAL A 61 -6.92 5.49 -1.10
N ILE A 62 -6.56 6.43 -1.98
CA ILE A 62 -7.33 7.62 -2.30
C ILE A 62 -7.56 7.61 -3.81
N PHE A 63 -8.79 7.85 -4.24
CA PHE A 63 -9.13 8.01 -5.66
C PHE A 63 -9.78 9.37 -5.88
N PRO A 64 -9.62 9.98 -7.07
CA PRO A 64 -10.38 11.15 -7.44
C PRO A 64 -11.86 10.80 -7.47
N ARG A 65 -12.67 11.66 -6.86
CA ARG A 65 -14.13 11.57 -6.98
C ARG A 65 -14.53 12.09 -8.35
N GLU A 66 -15.34 11.35 -9.09
CA GLU A 66 -15.98 11.91 -10.29
C GLU A 66 -16.77 13.17 -9.91
N GLN A 67 -16.45 14.28 -10.59
CA GLN A 67 -17.29 15.47 -10.55
C GLN A 67 -18.64 15.09 -11.17
N PRO A 68 -19.79 15.35 -10.52
CA PRO A 68 -21.07 15.13 -11.17
C PRO A 68 -21.08 15.95 -12.45
N THR A 69 -21.30 15.29 -13.58
CA THR A 69 -21.47 15.95 -14.87
C THR A 69 -22.71 16.83 -14.79
N ASN A 70 -22.54 18.15 -14.76
CA ASN A 70 -23.64 19.09 -14.93
C ASN A 70 -24.15 18.93 -16.37
N ASN A 71 -25.28 18.25 -16.53
CA ASN A 71 -26.07 18.26 -17.77
C ASN A 71 -26.83 19.59 -17.88
#